data_AF-A0A3N0ZDC4-F1
#
_entry.id   AF-A0A3N0ZDC4-F1
#
_cell.length_a   1.000
_cell.length_b   1.000
_cell.length_c   1.000
_cell.angle_alpha   90.00
_cell.angle_beta   90.00
_cell.angle_gamma   90.00
#
_symmetry.space_group_name_H-M   'P 1'
#
loop_
_entity.id
_entity.type
_entity.pdbx_description
1 polymer ?
#
loop_
_entity_poly.entity_id
_entity_poly.type
_entity_poly.pdbx_seq_one_letter_code
_entity_poly.pdbx_strand_id
1 'polypeptide(L)'
;MKLKSILSILLCILITFHYQSSSQSVNPTNKEIVHNFLKEFSDTLSVRLDTSNHKNIYLKIIPNLLSDFIESIVINKLSNKGFKFFLSNCDSCNTLQISVNHFKIEYKRVWSERPTNRIVRGVELDIITLLKNSDASVVSINFKKSFSDTLTFNDIDVVERDGTPFTAPRPKEPENFLKKYFEPIVVIGSTALAILLFFTIRSK
;
A
#
# COMPACT_ATOMS: atom_id res chain seq x y z
N MET A 1 27.32 43.78 -31.59
CA MET A 1 26.06 43.69 -30.80
C MET A 1 25.28 42.38 -30.96
N LYS A 2 25.40 41.62 -32.07
CA LYS A 2 24.57 40.42 -32.33
C LYS A 2 24.97 39.15 -31.54
N LEU A 3 26.25 38.99 -31.17
CA LEU A 3 26.74 37.76 -30.52
C LEU A 3 26.25 37.58 -29.07
N LYS A 4 26.13 38.68 -28.29
CA LYS A 4 25.61 38.64 -26.91
C LYS A 4 24.12 38.27 -26.85
N SER A 5 23.35 38.63 -27.87
CA SER A 5 21.92 38.29 -27.96
C SER A 5 21.71 36.80 -28.21
N ILE A 6 22.52 36.20 -29.10
CA ILE A 6 22.46 34.77 -29.40
C ILE A 6 22.88 33.93 -28.18
N LEU A 7 23.92 34.37 -27.44
CA LEU A 7 24.36 33.67 -26.23
C LEU A 7 23.30 33.69 -25.12
N SER A 8 22.59 34.82 -24.96
CA SER A 8 21.50 34.95 -23.99
C SER A 8 20.32 34.04 -24.32
N ILE A 9 19.96 33.94 -25.59
CA ILE A 9 18.89 33.03 -26.05
C ILE A 9 19.29 31.56 -25.85
N LEU A 10 20.55 31.20 -26.12
CA LEU A 10 21.04 29.83 -25.93
C LEU A 10 21.06 29.43 -24.44
N LEU A 11 21.41 30.37 -23.55
CA LEU A 11 21.40 30.16 -22.10
C LEU A 11 19.98 29.96 -21.57
N CYS A 12 18.99 30.72 -22.07
CA CYS A 12 17.59 30.54 -21.70
C CYS A 12 17.03 29.17 -22.15
N ILE A 13 17.44 28.67 -23.32
CA ILE A 13 17.02 27.35 -23.82
C ILE A 13 17.64 26.22 -22.99
N LEU A 14 18.88 26.37 -22.51
CA LEU A 14 19.54 25.40 -21.64
C LEU A 14 18.89 25.32 -20.24
N ILE A 15 18.40 26.45 -19.72
CA ILE A 15 17.70 26.50 -18.42
C ILE A 15 16.30 25.87 -18.53
N THR A 16 15.58 26.02 -19.64
CA THR A 16 14.26 25.38 -19.82
C THR A 16 14.35 23.87 -20.01
N PHE A 17 15.44 23.36 -20.60
CA PHE A 17 15.65 21.90 -20.73
C PHE A 17 15.97 21.19 -19.41
N HIS A 18 16.49 21.90 -18.40
CA HIS A 18 16.71 21.30 -17.06
C HIS A 18 15.46 21.27 -16.18
N TYR A 19 14.35 21.89 -16.61
CA TYR A 19 13.08 21.88 -15.89
C TYR A 19 12.07 20.84 -16.40
N GLN A 20 12.48 19.95 -17.30
CA GLN A 20 11.78 18.67 -17.44
C GLN A 20 12.21 17.76 -16.28
N SER A 21 11.75 18.13 -15.08
CA SER A 21 11.55 17.17 -14.01
C SER A 21 10.79 16.01 -14.60
N SER A 22 11.46 14.88 -14.72
CA SER A 22 10.80 13.60 -14.92
C SER A 22 9.75 13.50 -13.82
N SER A 23 8.48 13.62 -14.20
CA SER A 23 7.38 13.16 -13.37
C SER A 23 7.55 11.64 -13.30
N GLN A 24 8.48 11.19 -12.47
CA GLN A 24 8.57 9.82 -12.05
C GLN A 24 7.20 9.53 -11.45
N SER A 25 6.40 8.71 -12.13
CA SER A 25 5.08 8.32 -11.65
C SER A 25 5.31 7.67 -10.29
N VAL A 26 5.04 8.41 -9.21
CA VAL A 26 5.20 7.89 -7.86
C VAL A 26 4.17 6.77 -7.74
N ASN A 27 4.65 5.53 -7.57
CA ASN A 27 3.78 4.38 -7.39
C ASN A 27 2.83 4.66 -6.20
N PRO A 28 1.53 4.36 -6.31
CA PRO A 28 0.59 4.66 -5.24
C PRO A 28 0.99 3.91 -3.97
N THR A 29 0.85 4.53 -2.81
CA THR A 29 1.16 3.86 -1.54
C THR A 29 0.14 2.78 -1.23
N ASN A 30 0.50 1.84 -0.35
CA ASN A 30 -0.44 0.80 0.08
C ASN A 30 -1.69 1.40 0.73
N LYS A 31 -1.53 2.48 1.50
CA LYS A 31 -2.65 3.23 2.08
C LYS A 31 -3.53 3.87 1.02
N GLU A 32 -2.95 4.48 0.00
CA GLU A 32 -3.70 5.11 -1.10
C GLU A 32 -4.55 4.07 -1.85
N ILE A 33 -3.99 2.89 -2.12
CA ILE A 33 -4.72 1.78 -2.75
C ILE A 33 -5.90 1.35 -1.88
N VAL A 34 -5.66 1.08 -0.58
CA VAL A 34 -6.72 0.66 0.35
C VAL A 34 -7.77 1.75 0.53
N HIS A 35 -7.37 3.02 0.63
CA HIS A 35 -8.29 4.15 0.70
C HIS A 35 -9.18 4.21 -0.54
N ASN A 36 -8.65 3.98 -1.73
CA ASN A 36 -9.43 3.93 -2.96
C ASN A 36 -10.42 2.76 -2.96
N PHE A 37 -10.02 1.57 -2.50
CA PHE A 37 -10.95 0.45 -2.33
C PHE A 37 -12.09 0.79 -1.37
N LEU A 38 -11.78 1.41 -0.23
CA LEU A 38 -12.78 1.83 0.75
C LEU A 38 -13.70 2.94 0.21
N LYS A 39 -13.16 3.84 -0.62
CA LYS A 39 -13.96 4.85 -1.32
C LYS A 39 -14.96 4.20 -2.29
N GLU A 40 -14.54 3.23 -3.08
CA GLU A 40 -15.40 2.47 -4.00
C GLU A 40 -16.43 1.62 -3.25
N PHE A 41 -16.03 1.01 -2.13
CA PHE A 41 -16.92 0.29 -1.24
C PHE A 41 -18.04 1.20 -0.72
N SER A 42 -17.68 2.37 -0.20
CA SER A 42 -18.66 3.37 0.28
C SER A 42 -19.57 3.89 -0.83
N ASP A 43 -19.08 4.02 -2.08
CA ASP A 43 -19.94 4.31 -3.23
C ASP A 43 -20.97 3.19 -3.44
N THR A 44 -20.50 1.94 -3.45
CA THR A 44 -21.35 0.76 -3.63
C THR A 44 -22.41 0.67 -2.53
N LEU A 45 -22.02 0.90 -1.27
CA LEU A 45 -22.94 0.96 -0.14
C LEU A 45 -23.99 2.07 -0.31
N SER A 46 -23.57 3.27 -0.72
CA SER A 46 -24.51 4.38 -0.86
C SER A 46 -25.63 4.09 -1.85
N VAL A 47 -25.31 3.50 -3.00
CA VAL A 47 -26.31 3.13 -4.02
C VAL A 47 -27.29 2.11 -3.47
N ARG A 48 -26.82 1.16 -2.65
CA ARG A 48 -27.67 0.16 -2.02
C ARG A 48 -28.54 0.77 -0.92
N LEU A 49 -27.98 1.68 -0.11
CA LEU A 49 -28.71 2.34 0.96
C LEU A 49 -29.75 3.34 0.46
N ASP A 50 -29.52 4.01 -0.67
CA ASP A 50 -30.48 4.92 -1.29
C ASP A 50 -31.79 4.21 -1.70
N THR A 51 -31.75 2.89 -1.91
CA THR A 51 -32.98 2.09 -2.15
C THR A 51 -33.79 1.83 -0.87
N SER A 52 -33.21 2.06 0.30
CA SER A 52 -33.91 1.98 1.59
C SER A 52 -34.43 3.37 1.99
N ASN A 53 -35.73 3.50 2.24
CA ASN A 53 -36.37 4.79 2.57
C ASN A 53 -35.90 5.42 3.92
N HIS A 54 -34.95 4.80 4.62
CA HIS A 54 -34.53 5.20 5.96
C HIS A 54 -33.08 5.72 5.92
N LYS A 55 -32.91 6.99 6.27
CA LYS A 55 -31.59 7.66 6.29
C LYS A 55 -30.86 7.57 7.63
N ASN A 56 -31.50 7.00 8.66
CA ASN A 56 -30.92 6.81 9.98
C ASN A 56 -30.26 5.43 10.07
N ILE A 57 -28.96 5.40 10.35
CA ILE A 57 -28.15 4.20 10.37
C ILE A 57 -27.47 4.03 11.72
N TYR A 58 -27.66 2.87 12.34
CA TYR A 58 -26.80 2.37 13.41
C TYR A 58 -25.65 1.60 12.77
N LEU A 59 -24.44 2.17 12.82
CA LEU A 59 -23.25 1.58 12.21
C LEU A 59 -22.52 0.70 13.23
N LYS A 60 -22.27 -0.55 12.85
CA LYS A 60 -21.52 -1.51 13.66
C LYS A 60 -20.38 -2.09 12.85
N ILE A 61 -19.15 -1.70 13.15
CA ILE A 61 -17.97 -2.27 12.51
C ILE A 61 -17.39 -3.36 13.40
N ILE A 62 -17.20 -4.56 12.85
CA ILE A 62 -16.54 -5.65 13.58
C ILE A 62 -15.05 -5.28 13.74
N PRO A 63 -14.50 -5.29 14.96
CA PRO A 63 -13.12 -4.89 15.22
C PRO A 63 -12.09 -5.65 14.37
N ASN A 64 -11.23 -4.90 13.69
CA ASN A 64 -10.11 -5.37 12.88
C ASN A 64 -9.11 -4.22 12.66
N LEU A 65 -7.99 -4.50 12.00
CA LEU A 65 -6.92 -3.52 11.77
C LEU A 65 -7.33 -2.29 10.92
N LEU A 66 -8.39 -2.41 10.11
CA LEU A 66 -8.91 -1.35 9.25
C LEU A 66 -10.18 -0.69 9.81
N SER A 67 -10.66 -1.07 11.00
CA SER A 67 -11.96 -0.61 11.53
C SER A 67 -12.09 0.91 11.52
N ASP A 68 -11.11 1.62 12.08
CA ASP A 68 -11.16 3.09 12.19
C ASP A 68 -11.13 3.78 10.82
N PHE A 69 -10.39 3.20 9.86
CA PHE A 69 -10.32 3.70 8.48
C PHE A 69 -11.65 3.50 7.75
N ILE A 70 -12.24 2.32 7.89
CA ILE A 70 -13.56 2.00 7.32
C ILE A 70 -14.60 2.94 7.91
N GLU A 71 -14.63 3.10 9.23
CA GLU A 71 -15.57 3.96 9.93
C GLU A 71 -15.49 5.40 9.41
N SER A 72 -14.29 5.97 9.42
CA SER A 72 -14.06 7.36 9.00
C SER A 72 -14.49 7.60 7.55
N ILE A 73 -14.13 6.69 6.63
CA ILE A 73 -14.44 6.85 5.20
C ILE A 73 -15.94 6.63 4.94
N VAL A 74 -16.56 5.62 5.55
CA VAL A 74 -17.98 5.32 5.40
C VAL A 74 -18.82 6.45 5.97
N ILE A 75 -18.55 6.89 7.20
CA ILE A 75 -19.29 7.98 7.85
C ILE A 75 -19.16 9.25 7.03
N ASN A 76 -17.94 9.69 6.67
CA ASN A 76 -17.74 10.91 5.90
C ASN A 76 -18.51 10.85 4.57
N LYS A 77 -18.36 9.76 3.83
CA LYS A 77 -18.93 9.65 2.49
C LYS A 77 -20.46 9.56 2.48
N LEU A 78 -21.04 8.78 3.39
CA LEU A 78 -22.49 8.63 3.49
C LEU A 78 -23.14 9.85 4.15
N SER A 79 -22.49 10.49 5.12
CA SER A 79 -23.01 11.73 5.73
C SER A 79 -23.14 12.85 4.69
N ASN A 80 -22.19 12.95 3.76
CA ASN A 80 -22.26 13.88 2.62
C ASN A 80 -23.43 13.59 1.65
N LYS A 81 -24.02 12.38 1.71
CA LYS A 81 -25.24 12.00 0.99
C LYS A 81 -26.52 12.13 1.83
N GLY A 82 -26.41 12.65 3.06
CA GLY A 82 -27.53 12.91 3.96
C GLY A 82 -27.93 11.75 4.87
N PHE A 83 -27.11 10.69 4.97
CA PHE A 83 -27.29 9.66 5.99
C PHE A 83 -26.88 10.17 7.37
N LYS A 84 -27.58 9.74 8.42
CA LYS A 84 -27.31 10.11 9.82
C LYS A 84 -26.88 8.87 10.58
N PHE A 85 -25.75 8.97 11.29
CA PHE A 85 -25.17 7.87 12.05
C PHE A 85 -25.46 8.02 13.54
N PHE A 86 -25.81 6.90 14.18
CA PHE A 86 -26.09 6.83 15.61
C PHE A 86 -25.11 5.88 16.29
N LEU A 87 -24.65 6.27 17.49
CA LEU A 87 -23.68 5.52 18.30
C LEU A 87 -24.32 4.38 19.09
N SER A 88 -25.62 4.48 19.36
CA SER A 88 -26.42 3.47 20.07
C SER A 88 -27.49 2.90 19.16
N ASN A 89 -27.90 1.67 19.46
CA ASN A 89 -29.01 1.03 18.77
C ASN A 89 -30.28 1.88 18.96
N CYS A 90 -31.04 2.05 17.88
CA CYS A 90 -32.29 2.79 17.87
C CYS A 90 -33.35 2.01 17.08
N ASP A 91 -34.56 1.94 17.63
CA ASP A 91 -35.64 1.07 17.12
C ASP A 91 -36.10 1.43 15.70
N SER A 92 -35.89 2.69 15.28
CA SER A 92 -36.26 3.20 13.96
C SER A 92 -35.08 3.28 12.97
N CYS A 93 -33.94 2.70 13.31
CA CYS A 93 -32.71 2.79 12.53
C CYS A 93 -32.42 1.49 11.79
N ASN A 94 -31.91 1.62 10.57
CA ASN A 94 -31.31 0.49 9.88
C ASN A 94 -29.97 0.16 10.55
N THR A 95 -29.70 -1.12 10.79
CA THR A 95 -28.39 -1.55 11.30
C THR A 95 -27.50 -1.93 10.15
N LEU A 96 -26.36 -1.25 10.02
CA LEU A 96 -25.33 -1.56 9.03
C LEU A 96 -24.15 -2.21 9.75
N GLN A 97 -24.02 -3.52 9.63
CA GLN A 97 -22.90 -4.25 10.19
C GLN A 97 -21.84 -4.52 9.12
N ILE A 98 -20.62 -4.03 9.32
CA ILE A 98 -19.51 -4.18 8.37
C ILE A 98 -18.43 -5.07 8.97
N SER A 99 -17.99 -6.06 8.19
CA SER A 99 -16.92 -6.99 8.58
C SER A 99 -15.89 -7.11 7.47
N VAL A 100 -14.61 -7.00 7.82
CA VAL A 100 -13.52 -7.35 6.91
C VAL A 100 -13.34 -8.87 6.97
N ASN A 101 -13.65 -9.56 5.87
CA ASN A 101 -13.48 -11.00 5.75
C ASN A 101 -12.02 -11.37 5.46
N HIS A 102 -11.40 -10.63 4.54
CA HIS A 102 -10.00 -10.84 4.16
C HIS A 102 -9.35 -9.51 3.80
N PHE A 103 -8.14 -9.29 4.32
CA PHE A 103 -7.30 -8.16 3.96
C PHE A 103 -5.85 -8.64 3.88
N LYS A 104 -5.19 -8.41 2.75
CA LYS A 104 -3.83 -8.88 2.53
C LYS A 104 -3.06 -7.90 1.66
N ILE A 105 -1.86 -7.57 2.11
CA ILE A 105 -0.81 -6.97 1.27
C ILE A 105 0.30 -8.02 1.17
N GLU A 106 0.80 -8.26 -0.03
CA GLU A 106 1.88 -9.21 -0.26
C GLU A 106 2.87 -8.72 -1.31
N TYR A 107 4.12 -9.13 -1.14
CA TYR A 107 5.19 -8.92 -2.10
C TYR A 107 5.74 -10.27 -2.53
N LYS A 108 5.74 -10.51 -3.85
CA LYS A 108 6.27 -11.73 -4.45
C LYS A 108 7.40 -11.36 -5.40
N ARG A 109 8.49 -12.13 -5.40
CA ARG A 109 9.53 -11.93 -6.42
C ARG A 109 9.00 -12.35 -7.78
N VAL A 110 9.38 -11.60 -8.82
CA VAL A 110 9.17 -12.04 -10.20
C VAL A 110 10.10 -13.22 -10.46
N TRP A 111 9.55 -14.36 -10.87
CA TRP A 111 10.37 -15.50 -11.28
C TRP A 111 11.09 -15.16 -12.59
N SER A 112 12.41 -15.24 -12.58
CA SER A 112 13.24 -15.02 -13.75
C SER A 112 14.55 -15.80 -13.63
N GLU A 113 15.10 -16.24 -14.77
CA GLU A 113 16.40 -16.94 -14.82
C GLU A 113 17.56 -16.08 -14.33
N ARG A 114 17.42 -14.75 -14.40
CA ARG A 114 18.39 -13.78 -13.88
C ARG A 114 17.88 -13.17 -12.58
N PRO A 115 18.76 -12.82 -11.63
CA PRO A 115 18.38 -12.02 -10.47
C PRO A 115 17.74 -10.71 -10.93
N THR A 116 16.51 -10.42 -10.49
CA THR A 116 15.85 -9.15 -10.76
C THR A 116 15.57 -8.43 -9.44
N ASN A 117 15.64 -7.10 -9.48
CA ASN A 117 15.21 -6.26 -8.38
C ASN A 117 13.69 -6.00 -8.40
N ARG A 118 12.93 -6.78 -9.19
CA ARG A 118 11.51 -6.56 -9.44
C ARG A 118 10.68 -7.43 -8.51
N ILE A 119 9.68 -6.82 -7.91
CA ILE A 119 8.71 -7.48 -7.05
C ILE A 119 7.31 -7.20 -7.58
N VAL A 120 6.43 -8.20 -7.50
CA VAL A 120 5.00 -8.03 -7.70
C VAL A 120 4.40 -7.69 -6.35
N ARG A 121 3.73 -6.56 -6.27
CA ARG A 121 2.88 -6.22 -5.12
C ARG A 121 1.46 -6.67 -5.42
N GLY A 122 0.81 -7.24 -4.41
CA GLY A 122 -0.61 -7.58 -4.41
C GLY A 122 -1.29 -6.95 -3.20
N VAL A 123 -2.45 -6.31 -3.40
CA VAL A 123 -3.30 -5.77 -2.34
C VAL A 123 -4.71 -6.32 -2.56
N GLU A 124 -5.26 -6.99 -1.55
CA GLU A 124 -6.56 -7.64 -1.59
C GLU A 124 -7.43 -7.18 -0.42
N LEU A 125 -8.69 -6.90 -0.69
CA LEU A 125 -9.69 -6.52 0.31
C LEU A 125 -11.04 -7.19 0.01
N ASP A 126 -11.58 -7.85 1.01
CA ASP A 126 -12.90 -8.49 1.00
C ASP A 126 -13.69 -8.05 2.22
N ILE A 127 -14.81 -7.38 1.98
CA ILE A 127 -15.70 -6.83 2.99
C ILE A 127 -17.09 -7.43 2.79
N ILE A 128 -17.64 -7.93 3.88
CA ILE A 128 -19.03 -8.39 3.96
C ILE A 128 -19.79 -7.39 4.82
N THR A 129 -20.91 -6.91 4.29
CA THR A 129 -21.80 -5.99 4.99
C THR A 129 -23.19 -6.59 5.10
N LEU A 130 -23.76 -6.54 6.30
CA LEU A 130 -25.14 -6.93 6.55
C LEU A 130 -25.95 -5.67 6.85
N LEU A 131 -26.92 -5.40 6.00
CA LEU A 131 -27.92 -4.36 6.22
C LEU A 131 -29.18 -5.01 6.78
N LYS A 132 -29.49 -4.72 8.05
CA LYS A 132 -30.77 -5.07 8.66
C LYS A 132 -31.67 -3.85 8.62
N ASN A 133 -32.75 -3.96 7.87
CA ASN A 133 -33.76 -2.92 7.75
C ASN A 133 -34.72 -2.94 8.96
N SER A 134 -35.46 -1.83 9.14
CA SER A 134 -36.49 -1.71 10.17
C SER A 134 -37.65 -2.72 10.02
N ASP A 135 -37.90 -3.22 8.81
CA ASP A 135 -38.87 -4.29 8.51
C ASP A 135 -38.34 -5.71 8.83
N ALA A 136 -37.20 -5.80 9.52
CA ALA A 136 -36.47 -7.01 9.85
C ALA A 136 -35.90 -7.80 8.64
N SER A 137 -35.98 -7.28 7.42
CA SER A 137 -35.26 -7.85 6.28
C SER A 137 -33.76 -7.68 6.44
N VAL A 138 -32.99 -8.70 6.04
CA VAL A 138 -31.52 -8.70 6.09
C VAL A 138 -30.99 -8.87 4.69
N VAL A 139 -30.18 -7.91 4.24
CA VAL A 139 -29.52 -7.92 2.93
C VAL A 139 -28.01 -8.01 3.14
N SER A 140 -27.37 -8.99 2.50
CA SER A 140 -25.91 -9.08 2.46
C SER A 140 -25.36 -8.37 1.24
N ILE A 141 -24.33 -7.56 1.44
CA ILE A 141 -23.59 -6.85 0.40
C ILE A 141 -22.13 -7.30 0.53
N ASN A 142 -21.63 -7.94 -0.52
CA ASN A 142 -20.25 -8.40 -0.58
C ASN A 142 -19.46 -7.46 -1.49
N PHE A 143 -18.28 -7.04 -1.04
CA PHE A 143 -17.38 -6.19 -1.80
C PHE A 143 -15.99 -6.80 -1.81
N LYS A 144 -15.50 -7.11 -3.01
CA LYS A 144 -14.17 -7.68 -3.20
C LYS A 144 -13.38 -6.85 -4.21
N LYS A 145 -12.16 -6.47 -3.83
CA LYS A 145 -11.21 -5.77 -4.70
C LYS A 145 -9.82 -6.33 -4.55
N SER A 146 -9.08 -6.27 -5.66
CA SER A 146 -7.68 -6.64 -5.72
C SER A 146 -6.95 -5.69 -6.65
N PHE A 147 -5.71 -5.37 -6.31
CA PHE A 147 -4.80 -4.56 -7.12
C PHE A 147 -3.45 -5.28 -7.17
N SER A 148 -2.80 -5.23 -8.34
CA SER A 148 -1.45 -5.73 -8.48
C SER A 148 -0.65 -4.90 -9.46
N ASP A 149 0.59 -4.64 -9.10
CA ASP A 149 1.57 -3.97 -9.92
C ASP A 149 2.97 -4.53 -9.69
N THR A 150 3.93 -4.03 -10.47
CA THR A 150 5.34 -4.38 -10.32
C THR A 150 6.12 -3.19 -9.82
N LEU A 151 6.83 -3.38 -8.71
CA LEU A 151 7.70 -2.39 -8.09
C LEU A 151 9.16 -2.84 -8.19
N THR A 152 10.08 -1.93 -7.88
CA THR A 152 11.44 -2.32 -7.52
C THR A 152 11.54 -2.58 -6.00
N PHE A 153 12.52 -3.37 -5.57
CA PHE A 153 12.71 -3.67 -4.14
C PHE A 153 12.88 -2.40 -3.29
N ASN A 154 13.53 -1.37 -3.83
CA ASN A 154 13.78 -0.11 -3.14
C ASN A 154 12.51 0.73 -2.97
N ASP A 155 11.47 0.47 -3.77
CA ASP A 155 10.20 1.19 -3.67
C ASP A 155 9.35 0.72 -2.49
N ILE A 156 9.67 -0.43 -1.87
CA ILE A 156 8.91 -0.97 -0.73
C ILE A 156 8.81 0.08 0.38
N ASP A 157 9.93 0.70 0.77
CA ASP A 157 9.94 1.71 1.83
C ASP A 157 9.06 2.92 1.50
N VAL A 158 9.00 3.29 0.22
CA VAL A 158 8.20 4.43 -0.26
C VAL A 158 6.71 4.10 -0.19
N VAL A 159 6.31 2.90 -0.66
CA VAL A 159 4.90 2.51 -0.68
C VAL A 159 4.36 2.08 0.69
N GLU A 160 5.25 1.74 1.63
CA GLU A 160 4.94 1.39 3.02
C GLU A 160 5.11 2.57 4.01
N ARG A 161 5.42 3.78 3.53
CA ARG A 161 5.72 4.96 4.38
C ARG A 161 4.67 5.28 5.44
N ASP A 162 3.43 4.87 5.21
CA ASP A 162 2.28 5.12 6.08
C ASP A 162 2.23 4.17 7.29
N GLY A 163 3.07 3.13 7.33
CA GLY A 163 3.17 2.19 8.44
C GLY A 163 1.99 1.22 8.54
N THR A 164 1.85 0.59 9.71
CA THR A 164 0.78 -0.38 9.98
C THR A 164 -0.61 0.28 9.92
N PRO A 165 -1.63 -0.38 9.35
CA PRO A 165 -1.65 -1.78 8.90
C PRO A 165 -1.27 -1.97 7.42
N PHE A 166 -0.65 -0.98 6.77
CA PHE A 166 -0.37 -0.97 5.33
C PHE A 166 1.01 -1.54 4.97
N THR A 167 1.55 -2.40 5.82
CA THR A 167 2.87 -3.04 5.66
C THR A 167 2.71 -4.54 5.43
N ALA A 168 3.66 -5.16 4.74
CA ALA A 168 3.69 -6.62 4.55
C ALA A 168 5.08 -7.22 4.82
N PRO A 169 5.17 -8.53 5.05
CA PRO A 169 6.45 -9.22 5.14
C PRO A 169 7.29 -8.99 3.89
N ARG A 170 8.53 -8.51 4.08
CA ARG A 170 9.44 -8.25 2.97
C ARG A 170 9.95 -9.55 2.36
N PRO A 171 10.05 -9.64 1.02
CA PRO A 171 10.80 -10.71 0.42
C PRO A 171 12.28 -10.55 0.80
N LYS A 172 13.05 -11.65 0.78
CA LYS A 172 14.51 -11.56 0.98
C LYS A 172 15.10 -10.57 -0.03
N GLU A 173 16.16 -9.86 0.35
CA GLU A 173 16.93 -9.04 -0.59
C GLU A 173 17.58 -9.92 -1.66
N PRO A 174 17.67 -9.46 -2.92
CA PRO A 174 18.50 -10.15 -3.91
C PRO A 174 19.96 -10.18 -3.42
N GLU A 175 20.61 -11.33 -3.52
CA GLU A 175 22.03 -11.44 -3.16
C GLU A 175 22.87 -10.65 -4.16
N ASN A 176 23.54 -9.61 -3.67
CA ASN A 176 24.53 -8.89 -4.47
C ASN A 176 25.76 -9.77 -4.70
N PHE A 177 26.42 -9.61 -5.86
CA PHE A 177 27.66 -10.32 -6.19
C PHE A 177 28.70 -10.25 -5.05
N LEU A 178 28.82 -9.09 -4.40
CA LEU A 178 29.72 -8.88 -3.28
C LEU A 178 29.40 -9.77 -2.07
N LYS A 179 28.13 -9.83 -1.64
CA LYS A 179 27.69 -10.73 -0.55
C LYS A 179 27.86 -12.20 -0.94
N LYS A 180 27.57 -12.54 -2.20
CA LYS A 180 27.58 -13.94 -2.66
C LYS A 180 28.99 -14.52 -2.81
N TYR A 181 29.94 -13.75 -3.34
CA TYR A 181 31.26 -14.26 -3.69
C TYR A 181 32.40 -13.60 -2.91
N PHE A 182 32.37 -12.27 -2.76
CA PHE A 182 33.48 -11.54 -2.16
C PHE A 182 33.57 -11.79 -0.65
N GLU A 183 32.43 -11.78 0.03
CA GLU A 183 32.37 -12.02 1.48
C GLU A 183 32.97 -13.39 1.89
N PRO A 184 32.60 -14.53 1.26
CA PRO A 184 33.27 -15.81 1.52
C PRO A 184 34.78 -15.78 1.27
N ILE A 185 35.23 -15.14 0.19
CA ILE A 185 36.66 -15.06 -0.16
C ILE A 185 37.43 -14.29 0.93
N VAL A 186 36.88 -13.17 1.40
CA VAL A 186 37.49 -12.37 2.47
C VAL A 186 37.54 -13.14 3.77
N VAL A 187 36.48 -13.86 4.13
CA VAL A 187 36.44 -14.68 5.36
C VAL A 187 37.48 -15.80 5.30
N ILE A 188 37.56 -16.54 4.18
CA ILE A 188 38.55 -17.61 4.01
C ILE A 188 39.97 -17.03 4.03
N GLY A 189 40.21 -15.96 3.28
CA GLY A 189 41.51 -15.31 3.17
C GLY A 189 42.00 -14.76 4.51
N SER A 190 41.15 -14.05 5.24
CA SER A 190 41.48 -13.52 6.57
C SER A 190 41.73 -14.64 7.60
N THR A 191 40.93 -15.71 7.57
CA THR A 191 41.12 -16.87 8.46
C THR A 191 42.47 -17.56 8.17
N ALA A 192 42.78 -17.80 6.90
CA ALA A 192 44.06 -18.41 6.51
C ALA A 192 45.26 -17.53 6.91
N LEU A 193 45.17 -16.22 6.68
CA LEU A 193 46.21 -15.26 7.07
C LEU A 193 46.42 -15.25 8.59
N ALA A 194 45.33 -15.23 9.37
CA ALA A 194 45.39 -15.26 10.82
C ALA A 194 46.08 -16.53 11.32
N ILE A 195 45.72 -17.70 10.78
CA ILE A 195 46.36 -18.98 11.11
C ILE A 195 47.86 -18.94 10.80
N LEU A 196 48.24 -18.45 9.61
CA LEU A 196 49.64 -18.34 9.19
C LEU A 196 50.43 -17.42 10.13
N LEU A 197 49.88 -16.26 10.48
CA LEU A 197 50.48 -15.32 11.42
C LEU A 197 50.65 -15.95 12.81
N PHE A 198 49.64 -16.66 13.32
CA PHE A 198 49.73 -17.36 14.61
C PHE A 198 50.86 -18.39 14.65
N PHE A 199 51.03 -19.19 13.59
CA PHE A 199 52.13 -20.15 13.52
C PHE A 199 53.50 -19.48 13.35
N THR A 200 53.57 -18.37 12.61
CA THR A 200 54.83 -17.65 12.37
C THR A 200 55.37 -17.00 13.65
N ILE A 201 54.49 -16.42 14.46
CA ILE A 201 54.87 -15.79 15.74
C ILE A 201 55.32 -16.85 16.76
N ARG A 202 54.67 -18.02 16.79
CA ARG A 202 54.98 -19.10 17.74
C ARG A 202 56.22 -19.92 17.38
N SER A 203 56.67 -19.88 16.12
CA SER A 203 57.80 -20.68 15.65
C SER A 203 59.18 -20.02 15.85
N LYS A 204 59.24 -18.85 16.50
CA LYS A 204 60.47 -18.23 17.01
C LYS A 204 60.60 -18.51 18.50
#